data_AF-A0A0C9Y0I4-F1
#
_entry.id   AF-A0A0C9Y0I4-F1
#
_cell.length_a   1.000
_cell.length_b   1.000
_cell.length_c   1.000
_cell.angle_alpha   90.00
_cell.angle_beta   90.00
_cell.angle_gamma   90.00
#
_symmetry.space_group_name_H-M   'P 1'
#
loop_
_entity.id
_entity.type
_entity.pdbx_description
1 polymer ?
#
loop_
_entity_poly.entity_id
_entity_poly.type
_entity_poly.pdbx_seq_one_letter_code
_entity_poly.pdbx_strand_id
1 'polypeptide(L)'
;MDDGYQMLDNDNYEDVTALFEQTSRDMQPGALLFDKDFSLHDAMAAFEIGEPRFDSGLALLDDSRPPFDPLAPLLPEEVCWTIDRAFACEMAWHAGYTLSQTVFSFLYVHALPDIDPDTISRSHHHDSDRTRPFGLVSVVLRASILGLLKCCDLAWRELVKGNVYDSEDWQSEKCDVPMSETYPVSRILGILDEACTWVRNSSRVRSTWRTALSHRLVLRKTLVELFSALLSKDYFRFRPLIETARVMLQHVRASPPPSPRPCSHAPRAFDPQFPRILVSAIPLHPIQLPEQSKVWDTLAGLLDSLEQLSLLIEIPDLSTWDVVGTLRIWQPQPNQSLAYVRSAFQSAIYENRIILNKYVQKHAVISSSQTRWVGTDSLPLRQIERTITELLVGRVRSHWYNPPRRRRYCMKSLFDWHQLYAILTDVQKHLGSFC
;
A
#
# COMPACT_ATOMS: atom_id res chain seq x y z
N MET A 1 28.49 -19.71 -15.29
CA MET A 1 29.26 -18.68 -16.00
C MET A 1 30.02 -17.96 -14.92
N ASP A 2 31.32 -17.82 -15.13
CA ASP A 2 32.26 -17.18 -14.23
C ASP A 2 31.91 -15.68 -14.24
N ASP A 3 31.08 -15.25 -13.29
CA ASP A 3 30.76 -13.83 -13.14
C ASP A 3 32.00 -13.16 -12.55
N GLY A 4 32.91 -12.82 -13.47
CA GLY A 4 34.04 -11.97 -13.22
C GLY A 4 33.55 -10.63 -12.70
N TYR A 5 33.56 -10.47 -11.38
CA TYR A 5 33.74 -9.18 -10.77
C TYR A 5 35.02 -8.58 -11.37
N GLN A 6 34.85 -7.72 -12.37
CA GLN A 6 35.89 -6.77 -12.75
C GLN A 6 36.14 -5.92 -11.52
N MET A 7 37.15 -6.31 -10.73
CA MET A 7 37.78 -5.49 -9.72
C MET A 7 38.13 -4.16 -10.40
N LEU A 8 37.39 -3.11 -10.05
CA LEU A 8 37.69 -1.73 -10.44
C LEU A 8 39.18 -1.47 -10.14
N ASP A 9 39.97 -1.08 -11.16
CA ASP A 9 41.40 -0.74 -11.11
C ASP A 9 42.12 -1.09 -9.79
N ASN A 10 42.69 -2.29 -9.74
CA ASN A 10 43.27 -2.91 -8.54
C ASN A 10 44.61 -2.29 -8.07
N ASP A 11 45.07 -1.18 -8.67
CA ASP A 11 46.41 -0.63 -8.45
C ASP A 11 46.51 0.36 -7.27
N ASN A 12 45.40 0.68 -6.58
CA ASN A 12 45.38 1.68 -5.49
C ASN A 12 44.86 1.17 -4.13
N TYR A 13 44.74 -0.15 -3.94
CA TYR A 13 44.32 -0.71 -2.64
C TYR A 13 45.52 -1.29 -1.89
N GLU A 14 45.71 -0.86 -0.64
CA GLU A 14 46.70 -1.43 0.29
C GLU A 14 45.99 -2.32 1.32
N ASP A 15 46.44 -3.56 1.49
CA ASP A 15 45.92 -4.46 2.52
C ASP A 15 46.41 -4.02 3.91
N VAL A 16 45.46 -3.57 4.73
CA VAL A 16 45.70 -3.10 6.10
C VAL A 16 45.28 -4.10 7.17
N THR A 17 44.94 -5.34 6.81
CA THR A 17 44.43 -6.36 7.76
C THR A 17 45.38 -6.59 8.94
N ALA A 18 46.68 -6.74 8.66
CA ALA A 18 47.69 -6.95 9.69
C ALA A 18 47.82 -5.76 10.67
N LEU A 19 47.64 -4.53 10.20
CA LEU A 19 47.67 -3.32 11.04
C LEU A 19 46.49 -3.32 12.04
N PHE A 20 45.28 -3.63 11.57
CA PHE A 20 44.09 -3.72 12.43
C PHE A 20 44.20 -4.87 13.44
N GLU A 21 44.69 -6.04 13.04
CA GLU A 21 44.90 -7.16 13.96
C GLU A 21 45.96 -6.88 15.03
N GLN A 22 47.04 -6.17 14.70
CA GLN A 22 48.05 -5.80 15.69
C GLN A 22 47.52 -4.74 16.65
N THR A 23 46.92 -3.67 16.13
CA THR A 23 46.43 -2.54 16.95
C THR A 23 45.28 -2.97 17.86
N SER A 24 44.41 -3.89 17.42
CA SER A 24 43.33 -4.42 18.25
C SER A 24 43.81 -5.23 19.46
N ARG A 25 45.01 -5.85 19.40
CA ARG A 25 45.61 -6.54 20.56
C ARG A 25 46.06 -5.59 21.65
N ASP A 26 46.37 -4.34 21.31
CA ASP A 26 46.77 -3.30 22.27
C ASP A 26 45.55 -2.65 22.95
N MET A 27 44.33 -2.92 22.49
CA MET A 27 43.10 -2.39 23.08
C MET A 27 42.74 -3.10 24.39
N GLN A 28 42.30 -2.32 25.39
CA GLN A 28 41.77 -2.89 26.63
C GLN A 28 40.39 -3.54 26.40
N PRO A 29 40.06 -4.65 27.08
CA PRO A 29 38.73 -5.24 27.00
C PRO A 29 37.63 -4.22 27.31
N GLY A 30 36.64 -4.11 26.43
CA GLY A 30 35.54 -3.15 26.55
C GLY A 30 35.84 -1.74 26.02
N ALA A 31 37.07 -1.47 25.58
CA ALA A 31 37.36 -0.25 24.82
C ALA A 31 36.71 -0.33 23.42
N LEU A 32 36.13 0.78 22.99
CA LEU A 32 35.49 0.91 21.69
C LEU A 32 36.05 2.16 21.00
N LEU A 33 36.31 2.04 19.70
CA LEU A 33 36.75 3.14 18.86
C LEU A 33 35.61 3.49 17.90
N PHE A 34 35.05 4.68 18.05
CA PHE A 34 34.05 5.23 17.14
C PHE A 34 34.18 6.75 17.10
N ASP A 35 33.55 7.36 16.10
CA ASP A 35 33.57 8.82 15.92
C ASP A 35 32.88 9.55 17.09
N LYS A 36 33.24 10.81 17.34
CA LYS A 36 32.68 11.60 18.45
C LYS A 36 31.17 11.77 18.38
N ASP A 37 30.61 11.77 17.17
CA ASP A 37 29.19 11.97 16.94
C ASP A 37 28.40 10.65 16.83
N PHE A 38 29.08 9.50 16.85
CA PHE A 38 28.44 8.18 16.80
C PHE A 38 28.18 7.65 18.20
N SER A 39 26.94 7.21 18.47
CA SER A 39 26.58 6.65 19.77
C SER A 39 26.39 5.13 19.70
N LEU A 40 26.54 4.47 20.87
CA LEU A 40 26.19 3.06 21.02
C LEU A 40 24.70 2.77 20.76
N HIS A 41 23.83 3.78 20.91
CA HIS A 41 22.42 3.62 20.59
C HIS A 41 22.21 3.48 19.07
N ASP A 42 22.99 4.22 18.27
CA ASP A 42 22.94 4.11 16.80
C ASP A 42 23.44 2.75 16.33
N ALA A 43 24.45 2.19 17.01
CA ALA A 43 24.96 0.85 16.75
C ALA A 43 23.91 -0.26 16.97
N MET A 44 22.87 -0.04 17.78
CA MET A 44 21.82 -1.03 18.02
C MET A 44 20.98 -1.35 16.77
N ALA A 45 21.03 -0.49 15.74
CA ALA A 45 20.33 -0.69 14.48
C ALA A 45 21.19 -1.37 13.40
N ALA A 46 22.46 -1.70 13.70
CA ALA A 46 23.38 -2.30 12.73
C ALA A 46 23.01 -3.76 12.40
N PHE A 47 23.33 -4.17 11.17
CA PHE A 47 23.25 -5.58 10.77
C PHE A 47 24.50 -6.34 11.13
N GLU A 48 24.29 -7.60 11.51
CA GLU A 48 25.37 -8.57 11.71
C GLU A 48 25.43 -9.49 10.50
N ILE A 49 26.50 -9.36 9.72
CA ILE A 49 26.78 -10.23 8.56
C ILE A 49 27.14 -11.63 9.07
N GLY A 50 26.58 -12.66 8.44
CA GLY A 50 26.81 -14.06 8.82
C GLY A 50 25.87 -14.62 9.88
N GLU A 51 24.99 -13.80 10.47
CA GLU A 51 23.93 -14.30 11.37
C GLU A 51 22.64 -14.54 10.57
N PRO A 52 22.10 -15.78 10.49
CA PRO A 52 20.97 -16.12 9.62
C PRO A 52 19.67 -15.35 9.85
N ARG A 53 19.55 -14.68 11.00
CA ARG A 53 18.36 -13.88 11.34
C ARG A 53 18.48 -12.42 10.89
N PHE A 54 19.69 -11.90 10.74
CA PHE A 54 19.94 -10.50 10.40
C PHE A 54 20.47 -10.34 8.98
N ASP A 55 21.17 -11.35 8.47
CA ASP A 55 21.74 -11.37 7.13
C ASP A 55 20.77 -12.03 6.15
N SER A 56 20.00 -11.20 5.44
CA SER A 56 19.13 -11.65 4.36
C SER A 56 19.92 -12.22 3.17
N GLY A 57 21.19 -11.83 3.00
CA GLY A 57 22.09 -12.31 1.96
C GLY A 57 22.70 -13.70 2.25
N LEU A 58 22.70 -14.13 3.52
CA LEU A 58 23.19 -15.45 3.92
C LEU A 58 22.30 -16.60 3.46
N ALA A 59 21.03 -16.34 3.13
CA ALA A 59 20.13 -17.33 2.57
C ALA A 59 20.72 -17.85 1.25
N LEU A 60 21.42 -18.99 1.35
CA LEU A 60 22.05 -19.68 0.23
C LEU A 60 21.03 -19.78 -0.91
N LEU A 61 21.45 -19.44 -2.12
CA LEU A 61 20.69 -19.75 -3.32
C LEU A 61 20.35 -21.23 -3.23
N ASP A 62 19.07 -21.55 -3.11
CA ASP A 62 18.62 -22.92 -3.30
C ASP A 62 18.78 -23.21 -4.80
N ASP A 63 19.99 -23.60 -5.18
CA ASP A 63 20.38 -23.94 -6.56
C ASP A 63 19.55 -25.12 -7.10
N SER A 64 18.78 -25.80 -6.24
CA SER A 64 17.82 -26.83 -6.66
C SER A 64 16.62 -26.24 -7.42
N ARG A 65 16.35 -24.93 -7.27
CA ARG A 65 15.23 -24.28 -7.93
C ARG A 65 15.65 -23.86 -9.35
N PRO A 66 14.95 -24.33 -10.40
CA PRO A 66 15.28 -23.93 -11.77
C PRO A 66 15.09 -22.42 -11.96
N PRO A 67 15.92 -21.77 -12.79
CA PRO A 67 15.86 -20.33 -12.99
C PRO A 67 14.49 -19.89 -13.53
N PHE A 68 14.09 -18.68 -13.16
CA PHE A 68 12.90 -18.03 -13.71
C PHE A 68 13.18 -17.50 -15.11
N ASP A 69 12.33 -17.87 -16.06
CA ASP A 69 12.34 -17.35 -17.43
C ASP A 69 11.07 -16.52 -17.64
N PRO A 70 11.17 -15.18 -17.78
CA PRO A 70 10.02 -14.30 -18.00
C PRO A 70 9.24 -14.64 -19.27
N LEU A 71 9.89 -15.16 -20.30
CA LEU A 71 9.29 -15.44 -21.61
C LEU A 71 8.76 -16.86 -21.71
N ALA A 72 8.85 -17.66 -20.64
CA ALA A 72 8.36 -19.02 -20.61
C ALA A 72 6.85 -19.08 -20.96
N PRO A 73 6.44 -19.94 -21.90
CA PRO A 73 5.06 -19.99 -22.37
C PRO A 73 4.13 -20.57 -21.31
N LEU A 74 3.07 -19.83 -20.98
CA LEU A 74 2.05 -20.19 -19.99
C LEU A 74 0.73 -20.58 -20.65
N LEU A 75 0.01 -21.50 -20.01
CA LEU A 75 -1.38 -21.82 -20.35
C LEU A 75 -2.33 -20.72 -19.83
N PRO A 76 -3.53 -20.55 -20.42
CA PRO A 76 -4.52 -19.58 -19.95
C PRO A 76 -4.89 -19.73 -18.47
N GLU A 77 -5.05 -20.97 -17.99
CA GLU A 77 -5.31 -21.26 -16.58
C GLU A 77 -4.16 -20.89 -15.65
N GLU A 78 -2.92 -21.04 -16.12
CA GLU A 78 -1.71 -20.70 -15.38
C GLU A 78 -1.57 -19.17 -15.25
N VAL A 79 -1.97 -18.42 -16.28
CA VAL A 79 -2.07 -16.96 -16.21
C VAL A 79 -3.16 -16.51 -15.24
N CYS A 80 -4.35 -17.13 -15.27
CA CYS A 80 -5.39 -16.88 -14.27
C CYS A 80 -4.86 -17.11 -12.84
N TRP A 81 -4.18 -18.23 -12.60
CA TRP A 81 -3.59 -18.54 -11.31
C TRP A 81 -2.53 -17.51 -10.90
N THR A 82 -1.67 -17.11 -11.84
CA THR A 82 -0.62 -16.11 -11.58
C THR A 82 -1.22 -14.75 -11.21
N ILE A 83 -2.27 -14.30 -11.92
CA ILE A 83 -2.97 -13.05 -11.59
C ILE A 83 -3.64 -13.14 -10.20
N ASP A 84 -4.26 -14.28 -9.88
CA ASP A 84 -4.88 -14.50 -8.57
C ASP A 84 -3.84 -14.43 -7.43
N ARG A 85 -2.66 -15.02 -7.64
CA ARG A 85 -1.52 -14.92 -6.71
C ARG A 85 -0.86 -13.53 -6.69
N ALA A 86 -1.06 -12.71 -7.71
CA ALA A 86 -0.63 -11.31 -7.68
C ALA A 86 -1.55 -10.47 -6.76
N PHE A 87 -2.87 -10.72 -6.76
CA PHE A 87 -3.79 -10.19 -5.74
C PHE A 87 -3.43 -10.68 -4.32
N ALA A 88 -2.97 -11.93 -4.22
CA ALA A 88 -2.05 -12.46 -3.21
C ALA A 88 -1.19 -11.41 -2.49
N CYS A 89 -0.23 -10.95 -3.26
CA CYS A 89 0.84 -10.06 -2.84
C CYS A 89 0.28 -8.69 -2.45
N GLU A 90 -0.63 -8.14 -3.26
CA GLU A 90 -1.24 -6.83 -3.01
C GLU A 90 -2.02 -6.78 -1.69
N MET A 91 -2.87 -7.78 -1.43
CA MET A 91 -3.67 -7.80 -0.20
C MET A 91 -2.80 -8.06 1.03
N ALA A 92 -1.72 -8.83 0.90
CA ALA A 92 -0.74 -8.99 1.96
C ALA A 92 -0.03 -7.66 2.28
N TRP A 93 0.36 -6.88 1.27
CA TRP A 93 0.92 -5.54 1.49
C TRP A 93 -0.09 -4.60 2.18
N HIS A 94 -1.34 -4.57 1.73
CA HIS A 94 -2.40 -3.80 2.39
C HIS A 94 -2.68 -4.24 3.84
N ALA A 95 -2.33 -5.47 4.20
CA ALA A 95 -2.43 -6.00 5.56
C ALA A 95 -1.24 -5.61 6.46
N GLY A 96 -0.23 -4.93 5.94
CA GLY A 96 0.89 -4.37 6.71
C GLY A 96 2.26 -5.02 6.46
N TYR A 97 2.34 -6.04 5.60
CA TYR A 97 3.63 -6.59 5.18
C TYR A 97 4.38 -5.62 4.26
N THR A 98 5.70 -5.80 4.13
CA THR A 98 6.54 -4.97 3.27
C THR A 98 6.34 -5.27 1.79
N LEU A 99 6.58 -4.26 0.92
CA LEU A 99 6.53 -4.46 -0.54
C LEU A 99 7.56 -5.50 -1.00
N SER A 100 8.75 -5.50 -0.39
CA SER A 100 9.80 -6.48 -0.65
C SER A 100 9.32 -7.91 -0.43
N GLN A 101 8.77 -8.23 0.74
CA GLN A 101 8.26 -9.57 1.08
C GLN A 101 7.00 -9.99 0.30
N THR A 102 6.32 -9.05 -0.36
CA THR A 102 5.02 -9.30 -1.02
C THR A 102 5.10 -9.06 -2.52
N VAL A 103 4.79 -7.86 -2.99
CA VAL A 103 4.68 -7.52 -4.42
C VAL A 103 5.99 -7.73 -5.15
N PHE A 104 7.14 -7.43 -4.52
CA PHE A 104 8.44 -7.62 -5.17
C PHE A 104 8.95 -9.06 -5.11
N SER A 105 8.29 -9.95 -4.37
CA SER A 105 8.52 -11.40 -4.50
C SER A 105 7.95 -11.98 -5.80
N PHE A 106 7.12 -11.21 -6.52
CA PHE A 106 6.58 -11.56 -7.82
C PHE A 106 7.57 -11.14 -8.92
N LEU A 107 8.32 -12.11 -9.45
CA LEU A 107 9.49 -11.88 -10.31
C LEU A 107 9.18 -11.13 -11.61
N TYR A 108 7.96 -11.27 -12.13
CA TYR A 108 7.54 -10.52 -13.32
C TYR A 108 7.54 -9.00 -13.14
N VAL A 109 7.47 -8.49 -11.91
CA VAL A 109 7.60 -7.05 -11.62
C VAL A 109 8.95 -6.53 -12.11
N HIS A 110 10.00 -7.32 -11.96
CA HIS A 110 11.39 -6.96 -12.31
C HIS A 110 11.70 -7.23 -13.79
N ALA A 111 10.89 -8.05 -14.46
CA ALA A 111 11.08 -8.45 -15.86
C ALA A 111 10.09 -7.74 -16.83
N LEU A 112 9.49 -6.62 -16.41
CA LEU A 112 8.54 -5.87 -17.23
C LEU A 112 9.09 -5.41 -18.60
N PRO A 113 10.34 -4.93 -18.71
CA PRO A 113 10.95 -4.58 -20.00
C PRO A 113 11.12 -5.80 -20.90
N ASP A 114 11.46 -6.96 -20.33
CA ASP A 114 11.73 -8.19 -21.08
C ASP A 114 10.47 -8.75 -21.73
N ILE A 115 9.31 -8.57 -21.09
CA ILE A 115 8.01 -9.02 -21.60
C ILE A 115 7.28 -7.97 -22.45
N ASP A 116 7.93 -6.85 -22.78
CA ASP A 116 7.34 -5.79 -23.60
C ASP A 116 7.19 -6.21 -25.07
N PRO A 117 5.96 -6.26 -25.62
CA PRO A 117 5.73 -6.70 -27.00
C PRO A 117 6.51 -5.90 -28.05
N ASP A 118 6.86 -4.64 -27.78
CA ASP A 118 7.61 -3.79 -28.70
C ASP A 118 9.13 -4.08 -28.66
N THR A 119 9.63 -4.63 -27.55
CA THR A 119 11.06 -4.92 -27.33
C THR A 119 11.41 -6.37 -27.70
N ILE A 120 10.43 -7.28 -27.64
CA ILE A 120 10.64 -8.69 -27.91
C ILE A 120 10.98 -8.93 -29.40
N SER A 121 12.12 -9.57 -29.64
CA SER A 121 12.55 -9.95 -30.99
C SER A 121 11.57 -10.92 -31.65
N ARG A 122 11.32 -10.72 -32.96
CA ARG A 122 10.41 -11.55 -33.77
C ARG A 122 10.72 -13.05 -33.75
N SER A 123 11.97 -13.43 -33.46
CA SER A 123 12.42 -14.82 -33.30
C SER A 123 11.78 -15.55 -32.11
N HIS A 124 11.41 -14.83 -31.04
CA HIS A 124 10.70 -15.40 -29.89
C HIS A 124 9.20 -15.62 -30.14
N HIS A 125 8.66 -15.15 -31.27
CA HIS A 125 7.29 -15.44 -31.68
C HIS A 125 7.11 -16.85 -32.28
N HIS A 126 8.07 -17.77 -32.10
CA HIS A 126 7.89 -19.17 -32.48
C HIS A 126 6.85 -19.85 -31.57
N ASP A 127 5.59 -19.61 -31.92
CA ASP A 127 4.36 -20.20 -31.41
C ASP A 127 4.29 -21.68 -31.77
N SER A 128 5.24 -22.45 -31.25
CA SER A 128 5.36 -23.90 -31.45
C SER A 128 4.23 -24.64 -30.73
N ASP A 129 3.73 -24.10 -29.62
CA ASP A 129 2.56 -24.59 -28.89
C ASP A 129 1.36 -23.65 -29.02
N ARG A 130 0.37 -24.06 -29.83
CA ARG A 130 -0.89 -23.31 -30.04
C ARG A 130 -1.70 -23.12 -28.76
N THR A 131 -1.48 -23.93 -27.73
CA THR A 131 -2.21 -23.86 -26.45
C THR A 131 -1.62 -22.82 -25.50
N ARG A 132 -0.40 -22.33 -25.79
CA ARG A 132 0.33 -21.34 -24.97
C ARG A 132 0.71 -20.12 -25.81
N PRO A 133 -0.29 -19.39 -26.35
CA PRO A 133 -0.01 -18.24 -27.18
C PRO A 133 0.79 -17.20 -26.40
N PHE A 134 1.91 -16.75 -26.99
CA PHE A 134 2.85 -15.84 -26.38
C PHE A 134 2.22 -14.54 -25.83
N GLY A 135 1.16 -14.04 -26.50
CA GLY A 135 0.40 -12.86 -26.04
C GLY A 135 -0.26 -13.01 -24.67
N LEU A 136 -0.39 -14.23 -24.13
CA LEU A 136 -0.80 -14.42 -22.73
C LEU A 136 0.19 -13.81 -21.74
N VAL A 137 1.49 -13.86 -22.04
CA VAL A 137 2.53 -13.26 -21.18
C VAL A 137 2.70 -11.79 -21.56
N SER A 138 3.04 -11.51 -22.82
CA SER A 138 3.44 -10.17 -23.25
C SER A 138 2.31 -9.14 -23.30
N VAL A 139 1.06 -9.57 -23.49
CA VAL A 139 -0.11 -8.67 -23.53
C VAL A 139 -0.91 -8.79 -22.24
N VAL A 140 -1.39 -10.00 -21.91
CA VAL A 140 -2.37 -10.19 -20.83
C VAL A 140 -1.75 -10.08 -19.44
N LEU A 141 -0.72 -10.88 -19.16
CA LEU A 141 -0.06 -10.88 -17.86
C LEU A 141 0.65 -9.54 -17.61
N ARG A 142 1.39 -9.03 -18.61
CA ARG A 142 2.02 -7.70 -18.55
C ARG A 142 1.03 -6.59 -18.20
N ALA A 143 -0.11 -6.52 -18.88
CA ALA A 143 -1.14 -5.53 -18.57
C ALA A 143 -1.64 -5.67 -17.13
N SER A 144 -1.85 -6.90 -16.66
CA SER A 144 -2.28 -7.15 -15.27
C SER A 144 -1.23 -6.74 -14.23
N ILE A 145 0.06 -6.93 -14.51
CA ILE A 145 1.18 -6.53 -13.63
C ILE A 145 1.28 -5.01 -13.56
N LEU A 146 1.22 -4.33 -14.71
CA LEU A 146 1.21 -2.87 -14.76
C LEU A 146 0.00 -2.28 -14.00
N GLY A 147 -1.17 -2.91 -14.14
CA GLY A 147 -2.35 -2.57 -13.34
C GLY A 147 -2.12 -2.77 -11.84
N LEU A 148 -1.52 -3.89 -11.43
CA LEU A 148 -1.16 -4.16 -10.03
C LEU A 148 -0.24 -3.07 -9.48
N LEU A 149 0.89 -2.81 -10.15
CA LEU A 149 1.84 -1.80 -9.71
C LEU A 149 1.20 -0.43 -9.63
N LYS A 150 0.30 -0.11 -10.59
CA LYS A 150 -0.43 1.15 -10.55
C LYS A 150 -1.40 1.25 -9.38
N CYS A 151 -2.11 0.16 -9.04
CA CYS A 151 -2.92 0.11 -7.82
C CYS A 151 -2.04 0.37 -6.58
N CYS A 152 -0.89 -0.28 -6.48
CA CYS A 152 0.02 -0.09 -5.36
C CYS A 152 0.59 1.35 -5.30
N ASP A 153 0.96 1.96 -6.44
CA ASP A 153 1.39 3.38 -6.51
C ASP A 153 0.29 4.33 -6.01
N LEU A 154 -0.95 4.16 -6.49
CA LEU A 154 -2.07 5.01 -6.07
C LEU A 154 -2.39 4.83 -4.58
N ALA A 155 -2.35 3.59 -4.08
CA ALA A 155 -2.53 3.33 -2.66
C ALA A 155 -1.38 3.91 -1.81
N TRP A 156 -0.14 3.80 -2.28
CA TRP A 156 1.04 4.36 -1.62
C TRP A 156 0.93 5.89 -1.51
N ARG A 157 0.48 6.58 -2.57
CA ARG A 157 0.23 8.04 -2.56
C ARG A 157 -0.83 8.48 -1.56
N GLU A 158 -1.82 7.63 -1.29
CA GLU A 158 -2.80 7.90 -0.23
C GLU A 158 -2.16 7.69 1.16
N LEU A 159 -1.43 6.61 1.34
CA LEU A 159 -0.84 6.24 2.63
C LEU A 159 0.26 7.21 3.08
N VAL A 160 1.08 7.73 2.15
CA VAL A 160 2.16 8.68 2.44
C VAL A 160 1.67 10.05 2.92
N LYS A 161 0.36 10.32 2.86
CA LYS A 161 -0.25 11.54 3.43
C LYS A 161 -0.11 11.63 4.95
N GLY A 162 0.30 10.55 5.62
CA GLY A 162 0.57 10.53 7.06
C GLY A 162 -0.68 10.43 7.94
N ASN A 163 -1.81 10.00 7.38
CA ASN A 163 -3.02 9.72 8.15
C ASN A 163 -2.92 8.42 8.98
N VAL A 164 -2.06 7.51 8.53
CA VAL A 164 -1.72 6.25 9.20
C VAL A 164 -0.21 6.18 9.41
N TYR A 165 0.23 5.35 10.33
CA TYR A 165 1.63 5.35 10.79
C TYR A 165 2.47 4.34 10.00
N ASP A 166 3.52 4.84 9.36
CA ASP A 166 4.51 4.00 8.68
C ASP A 166 5.27 3.11 9.69
N SER A 167 5.71 1.95 9.23
CA SER A 167 6.32 0.87 10.03
C SER A 167 5.45 0.33 11.19
N GLU A 168 4.16 0.69 11.24
CA GLU A 168 3.19 0.16 12.23
C GLU A 168 1.89 -0.30 11.56
N ASP A 169 1.27 0.59 10.76
CA ASP A 169 0.03 0.31 10.04
C ASP A 169 0.28 -0.28 8.64
N TRP A 170 1.39 0.11 8.03
CA TRP A 170 1.83 -0.24 6.68
C TRP A 170 3.35 -0.02 6.58
N GLN A 171 3.97 -0.42 5.47
CA GLN A 171 5.38 -0.13 5.20
C GLN A 171 5.54 0.63 3.87
N SER A 172 6.25 1.77 3.92
CA SER A 172 6.46 2.66 2.78
C SER A 172 7.63 2.30 1.87
N GLU A 173 8.59 1.51 2.35
CA GLU A 173 9.83 1.18 1.66
C GLU A 173 9.61 0.50 0.30
N LYS A 174 10.27 1.01 -0.74
CA LYS A 174 10.15 0.55 -2.14
C LYS A 174 11.38 -0.22 -2.63
N CYS A 175 12.48 -0.26 -1.87
CA CYS A 175 13.71 -0.99 -2.22
C CYS A 175 14.24 -0.64 -3.63
N ASP A 176 14.12 0.62 -4.04
CA ASP A 176 14.46 1.13 -5.39
C ASP A 176 13.75 0.42 -6.57
N VAL A 177 12.64 -0.28 -6.32
CA VAL A 177 11.84 -0.92 -7.35
C VAL A 177 10.75 0.03 -7.85
N PRO A 178 10.68 0.35 -9.16
CA PRO A 178 9.66 1.24 -9.70
C PRO A 178 8.26 0.61 -9.70
N MET A 179 7.25 1.36 -9.27
CA MET A 179 5.84 0.92 -9.18
C MET A 179 4.96 1.52 -10.29
N SER A 180 5.53 1.76 -11.48
CA SER A 180 4.83 2.42 -12.60
C SER A 180 4.32 3.84 -12.27
N GLU A 181 5.04 4.58 -11.39
CA GLU A 181 4.62 5.91 -10.94
C GLU A 181 4.65 6.95 -12.06
N THR A 182 5.56 6.77 -13.02
CA THR A 182 5.77 7.65 -14.19
C THR A 182 4.69 7.50 -15.25
N TYR A 183 3.98 6.36 -15.28
CA TYR A 183 2.91 6.12 -16.24
C TYR A 183 1.61 6.79 -15.77
N PRO A 184 0.94 7.60 -16.62
CA PRO A 184 -0.36 8.16 -16.27
C PRO A 184 -1.41 7.05 -16.18
N VAL A 185 -2.42 7.24 -15.33
CA VAL A 185 -3.51 6.28 -15.12
C VAL A 185 -4.17 5.90 -16.45
N SER A 186 -4.44 6.87 -17.32
CA SER A 186 -5.04 6.66 -18.65
C SER A 186 -4.24 5.68 -19.52
N ARG A 187 -2.91 5.72 -19.47
CA ARG A 187 -2.05 4.81 -20.24
C ARG A 187 -2.17 3.38 -19.73
N ILE A 188 -2.19 3.19 -18.41
CA ILE A 188 -2.38 1.86 -17.81
C ILE A 188 -3.77 1.29 -18.13
N LEU A 189 -4.81 2.12 -18.09
CA LEU A 189 -6.16 1.72 -18.49
C LEU A 189 -6.22 1.32 -19.97
N GLY A 190 -5.54 2.06 -20.85
CA GLY A 190 -5.44 1.71 -22.28
C GLY A 190 -4.78 0.35 -22.50
N ILE A 191 -3.67 0.07 -21.82
CA ILE A 191 -2.99 -1.24 -21.90
C ILE A 191 -3.89 -2.39 -21.40
N LEU A 192 -4.67 -2.17 -20.34
CA LEU A 192 -5.64 -3.15 -19.84
C LEU A 192 -6.81 -3.37 -20.84
N ASP A 193 -7.25 -2.33 -21.53
CA ASP A 193 -8.30 -2.42 -22.57
C ASP A 193 -7.80 -3.15 -23.81
N GLU A 194 -6.57 -2.91 -24.23
CA GLU A 194 -5.90 -3.66 -25.30
C GLU A 194 -5.80 -5.14 -24.94
N ALA A 195 -5.41 -5.48 -23.71
CA ALA A 195 -5.37 -6.85 -23.23
C ALA A 195 -6.77 -7.50 -23.21
N CYS A 196 -7.81 -6.79 -22.77
CA CYS A 196 -9.19 -7.29 -22.82
C CYS A 196 -9.64 -7.56 -24.26
N THR A 197 -9.28 -6.67 -25.18
CA THR A 197 -9.59 -6.80 -26.62
C THR A 197 -8.86 -8.00 -27.22
N TRP A 198 -7.57 -8.16 -26.88
CA TRP A 198 -6.77 -9.30 -27.31
C TRP A 198 -7.36 -10.64 -26.83
N VAL A 199 -7.72 -10.75 -25.53
CA VAL A 199 -8.33 -11.97 -24.97
C VAL A 199 -9.63 -12.32 -25.68
N ARG A 200 -10.48 -11.32 -25.94
CA ARG A 200 -11.77 -11.51 -26.62
C ARG A 200 -11.61 -12.07 -28.04
N ASN A 201 -10.67 -11.49 -28.78
CA ASN A 201 -10.43 -11.78 -30.19
C ASN A 201 -9.51 -13.00 -30.41
N SER A 202 -8.82 -13.47 -29.38
CA SER A 202 -7.91 -14.62 -29.48
C SER A 202 -8.67 -15.92 -29.74
N SER A 203 -8.53 -16.47 -30.95
CA SER A 203 -9.08 -17.77 -31.33
C SER A 203 -8.32 -18.96 -30.70
N ARG A 204 -7.13 -18.71 -30.16
CA ARG A 204 -6.24 -19.71 -29.55
C ARG A 204 -6.60 -20.02 -28.10
N VAL A 205 -7.34 -19.15 -27.43
CA VAL A 205 -7.76 -19.33 -26.03
C VAL A 205 -9.17 -19.91 -25.98
N ARG A 206 -9.34 -21.02 -25.24
CA ARG A 206 -10.66 -21.66 -25.02
C ARG A 206 -11.65 -20.64 -24.44
N SER A 207 -12.92 -20.73 -24.83
CA SER A 207 -13.97 -19.76 -24.43
C SER A 207 -14.07 -19.58 -22.91
N THR A 208 -13.99 -20.68 -22.15
CA THR A 208 -14.02 -20.67 -20.69
C THR A 208 -12.91 -19.80 -20.09
N TRP A 209 -11.67 -19.94 -20.59
CA TRP A 209 -10.52 -19.18 -20.11
C TRP A 209 -10.50 -17.75 -20.65
N ARG A 210 -11.04 -17.49 -21.84
CA ARG A 210 -11.24 -16.11 -22.33
C ARG A 210 -12.12 -15.32 -21.37
N THR A 211 -13.25 -15.88 -20.96
CA THR A 211 -14.14 -15.27 -19.97
C THR A 211 -13.45 -15.08 -18.62
N ALA A 212 -12.77 -16.12 -18.11
CA ALA A 212 -12.08 -16.07 -16.82
C ALA A 212 -10.94 -15.01 -16.77
N LEU A 213 -10.15 -14.89 -17.84
CA LEU A 213 -9.11 -13.86 -17.97
C LEU A 213 -9.73 -12.47 -18.07
N SER A 214 -10.82 -12.33 -18.84
CA SER A 214 -11.51 -11.05 -19.01
C SER A 214 -12.05 -10.54 -17.68
N HIS A 215 -12.66 -11.39 -16.84
CA HIS A 215 -13.14 -10.98 -15.51
C HIS A 215 -12.00 -10.45 -14.61
N ARG A 216 -10.83 -11.09 -14.65
CA ARG A 216 -9.65 -10.66 -13.87
C ARG A 216 -9.07 -9.33 -14.35
N LEU A 217 -8.95 -9.16 -15.67
CA LEU A 217 -8.47 -7.92 -16.26
C LEU A 217 -9.44 -6.75 -16.00
N VAL A 218 -10.75 -6.98 -16.15
CA VAL A 218 -11.77 -5.96 -15.86
C VAL A 218 -11.75 -5.62 -14.37
N LEU A 219 -11.69 -6.62 -13.47
CA LEU A 219 -11.54 -6.37 -12.03
C LEU A 219 -10.32 -5.49 -11.75
N ARG A 220 -9.17 -5.81 -12.32
CA ARG A 220 -7.95 -5.01 -12.16
C ARG A 220 -8.13 -3.59 -12.68
N LYS A 221 -8.69 -3.42 -13.88
CA LYS A 221 -8.99 -2.11 -14.47
C LYS A 221 -9.89 -1.28 -13.55
N THR A 222 -10.97 -1.87 -13.07
CA THR A 222 -11.91 -1.20 -12.17
C THR A 222 -11.25 -0.77 -10.85
N LEU A 223 -10.32 -1.57 -10.31
CA LEU A 223 -9.57 -1.18 -9.11
C LEU A 223 -8.60 -0.01 -9.37
N VAL A 224 -7.93 0.02 -10.52
CA VAL A 224 -7.10 1.18 -10.92
C VAL A 224 -7.96 2.45 -11.00
N GLU A 225 -9.13 2.36 -11.63
CA GLU A 225 -10.07 3.48 -11.72
C GLU A 225 -10.59 3.91 -10.35
N LEU A 226 -10.93 2.96 -9.47
CA LEU A 226 -11.44 3.24 -8.13
C LEU A 226 -10.39 3.92 -7.26
N PHE A 227 -9.14 3.44 -7.27
CA PHE A 227 -8.06 4.05 -6.48
C PHE A 227 -7.68 5.43 -7.02
N SER A 228 -7.72 5.61 -8.34
CA SER A 228 -7.54 6.92 -8.95
C SER A 228 -8.68 7.87 -8.58
N ALA A 229 -9.92 7.41 -8.58
CA ALA A 229 -11.08 8.22 -8.20
C ALA A 229 -11.01 8.63 -6.72
N LEU A 230 -10.49 7.78 -5.83
CA LEU A 230 -10.26 8.14 -4.43
C LEU A 230 -9.28 9.31 -4.31
N LEU A 231 -8.11 9.21 -4.94
CA LEU A 231 -7.10 10.27 -4.87
C LEU A 231 -7.61 11.60 -5.46
N SER A 232 -8.36 11.52 -6.56
CA SER A 232 -8.99 12.69 -7.20
C SER A 232 -10.24 13.19 -6.48
N LYS A 233 -10.73 12.46 -5.47
CA LYS A 233 -11.99 12.74 -4.74
C LYS A 233 -13.24 12.70 -5.61
N ASP A 234 -13.21 11.92 -6.68
CA ASP A 234 -14.34 11.70 -7.60
C ASP A 234 -15.33 10.67 -7.03
N TYR A 235 -15.86 10.91 -5.84
CA TYR A 235 -16.70 9.94 -5.11
C TYR A 235 -17.97 9.54 -5.86
N PHE A 236 -18.49 10.40 -6.75
CA PHE A 236 -19.63 10.09 -7.61
C PHE A 236 -19.38 8.86 -8.52
N ARG A 237 -18.12 8.53 -8.80
CA ARG A 237 -17.72 7.36 -9.60
C ARG A 237 -17.68 6.07 -8.79
N PHE A 238 -17.70 6.14 -7.45
CA PHE A 238 -17.45 4.96 -6.60
C PHE A 238 -18.51 3.90 -6.78
N ARG A 239 -19.79 4.28 -6.69
CA ARG A 239 -20.90 3.33 -6.77
C ARG A 239 -20.86 2.44 -8.03
N PRO A 240 -20.82 2.99 -9.27
CA PRO A 240 -20.76 2.14 -10.46
C PRO A 240 -19.47 1.31 -10.55
N LEU A 241 -18.34 1.85 -10.09
CA LEU A 241 -17.07 1.10 -10.06
C LEU A 241 -17.11 -0.05 -9.05
N ILE A 242 -17.66 0.16 -7.86
CA ILE A 242 -17.78 -0.85 -6.81
C ILE A 242 -18.76 -1.94 -7.22
N GLU A 243 -19.91 -1.58 -7.80
CA GLU A 243 -20.88 -2.54 -8.35
C GLU A 243 -20.20 -3.42 -9.42
N THR A 244 -19.45 -2.83 -10.34
CA THR A 244 -18.69 -3.56 -11.37
C THR A 244 -17.63 -4.47 -10.73
N ALA A 245 -16.85 -3.97 -9.78
CA ALA A 245 -15.80 -4.73 -9.10
C ALA A 245 -16.39 -5.94 -8.34
N ARG A 246 -17.54 -5.77 -7.66
CA ARG A 246 -18.22 -6.86 -6.95
C ARG A 246 -18.69 -7.95 -7.91
N VAL A 247 -19.31 -7.58 -9.03
CA VAL A 247 -19.75 -8.56 -10.04
C VAL A 247 -18.54 -9.31 -10.61
N MET A 248 -17.46 -8.61 -10.97
CA MET A 248 -16.26 -9.27 -11.46
C MET A 248 -15.62 -10.18 -10.40
N LEU A 249 -15.55 -9.73 -9.14
CA LEU A 249 -15.03 -10.54 -8.04
C LEU A 249 -15.87 -11.81 -7.82
N GLN A 250 -17.20 -11.72 -7.89
CA GLN A 250 -18.09 -12.89 -7.81
C GLN A 250 -17.80 -13.89 -8.95
N HIS A 251 -17.63 -13.40 -10.18
CA HIS A 251 -17.29 -14.27 -11.31
C HIS A 251 -15.90 -14.89 -11.20
N VAL A 252 -14.90 -14.15 -10.71
CA VAL A 252 -13.55 -14.68 -10.42
C VAL A 252 -13.64 -15.80 -9.38
N ARG A 253 -14.41 -15.60 -8.30
CA ARG A 253 -14.65 -16.62 -7.27
C ARG A 253 -15.35 -17.87 -7.80
N ALA A 254 -16.28 -17.70 -8.73
CA ALA A 254 -16.98 -18.81 -9.37
C ALA A 254 -16.13 -19.57 -10.40
N SER A 255 -14.95 -19.04 -10.78
CA SER A 255 -14.05 -19.64 -11.76
C SER A 255 -12.60 -19.74 -11.23
N PRO A 256 -12.36 -20.50 -10.15
CA PRO A 256 -11.02 -20.70 -9.62
C PRO A 256 -10.17 -21.49 -10.63
N PRO A 257 -8.91 -21.09 -10.87
CA PRO A 257 -8.02 -21.85 -11.73
C PRO A 257 -7.55 -23.12 -11.01
N PRO A 258 -7.26 -24.21 -11.73
CA PRO A 258 -6.63 -25.38 -11.15
C PRO A 258 -5.25 -25.01 -10.58
N SER A 259 -4.81 -25.77 -9.57
CA SER A 259 -3.42 -25.64 -9.11
C SER A 259 -2.46 -26.02 -10.24
N PRO A 260 -1.42 -25.21 -10.51
CA PRO A 260 -0.44 -25.52 -11.54
C PRO A 260 0.22 -26.87 -11.28
N ARG A 261 0.54 -27.59 -12.36
CA ARG A 261 1.29 -28.85 -12.25
C ARG A 261 2.70 -28.58 -11.70
N PRO A 262 3.36 -29.55 -11.06
CA PRO A 262 4.73 -29.37 -10.56
C PRO A 262 5.74 -28.92 -11.64
N CYS A 263 5.54 -29.32 -12.91
CA CYS A 263 6.38 -28.91 -14.03
C CYS A 263 6.01 -27.54 -14.62
N SER A 264 5.00 -26.85 -14.09
CA SER A 264 4.56 -25.54 -14.56
C SER A 264 5.61 -24.47 -14.29
N HIS A 265 5.69 -23.47 -15.17
CA HIS A 265 6.51 -22.28 -14.96
C HIS A 265 5.82 -21.26 -14.04
N ALA A 266 4.49 -21.29 -13.90
CA ALA A 266 3.75 -20.27 -13.14
C ALA A 266 4.15 -20.16 -11.66
N PRO A 267 4.33 -21.25 -10.89
CA PRO A 267 4.79 -21.15 -9.50
C PRO A 267 6.20 -20.56 -9.35
N ARG A 268 7.03 -20.64 -10.41
CA ARG A 268 8.39 -20.11 -10.41
C ARG A 268 8.42 -18.59 -10.50
N ALA A 269 7.32 -17.97 -10.89
CA ALA A 269 7.17 -16.52 -10.91
C ALA A 269 7.14 -15.88 -9.50
N PHE A 270 7.02 -16.69 -8.44
CA PHE A 270 7.00 -16.22 -7.06
C PHE A 270 8.20 -16.78 -6.29
N ASP A 271 9.08 -15.89 -5.86
CA ASP A 271 10.22 -16.22 -5.02
C ASP A 271 10.13 -15.48 -3.67
N PRO A 272 9.66 -16.16 -2.61
CA PRO A 272 9.62 -15.60 -1.25
C PRO A 272 10.99 -15.16 -0.71
N GLN A 273 12.08 -15.67 -1.28
CA GLN A 273 13.43 -15.30 -0.89
C GLN A 273 13.99 -14.15 -1.74
N PHE A 274 13.30 -13.70 -2.79
CA PHE A 274 13.76 -12.60 -3.65
C PHE A 274 14.20 -11.33 -2.88
N PRO A 275 13.59 -10.97 -1.73
CA PRO A 275 14.04 -9.79 -0.98
C PRO A 275 15.52 -9.76 -0.60
N ARG A 276 16.23 -10.89 -0.63
CA ARG A 276 17.68 -10.98 -0.38
C ARG A 276 18.54 -10.16 -1.35
N ILE A 277 18.06 -9.91 -2.56
CA ILE A 277 18.80 -9.11 -3.57
C ILE A 277 18.31 -7.66 -3.65
N LEU A 278 17.29 -7.30 -2.87
CA LEU A 278 16.75 -5.96 -2.82
C LEU A 278 17.51 -5.12 -1.78
N VAL A 279 17.65 -3.82 -2.06
CA VAL A 279 18.20 -2.88 -1.09
C VAL A 279 17.21 -2.76 0.07
N SER A 280 17.58 -3.24 1.25
CA SER A 280 16.74 -3.17 2.45
C SER A 280 17.55 -2.83 3.68
N ALA A 281 16.98 -1.95 4.50
CA ALA A 281 17.52 -1.56 5.80
C ALA A 281 16.76 -2.21 6.96
N ILE A 282 16.09 -3.35 6.72
CA ILE A 282 15.49 -4.19 7.77
C ILE A 282 15.78 -5.66 7.50
N PRO A 283 15.90 -6.52 8.54
CA PRO A 283 15.98 -7.96 8.32
C PRO A 283 14.67 -8.47 7.72
N LEU A 284 14.77 -9.18 6.59
CA LEU A 284 13.60 -9.69 5.87
C LEU A 284 13.55 -11.21 5.95
N HIS A 285 12.44 -11.72 6.47
CA HIS A 285 12.14 -13.16 6.44
C HIS A 285 11.10 -13.48 5.37
N PRO A 286 11.17 -14.66 4.73
CA PRO A 286 10.11 -15.12 3.84
C PRO A 286 8.77 -15.19 4.57
N ILE A 287 7.70 -14.74 3.90
CA ILE A 287 6.34 -14.81 4.44
C ILE A 287 5.50 -15.81 3.66
N GLN A 288 4.49 -16.37 4.32
CA GLN A 288 3.47 -17.14 3.63
C GLN A 288 2.35 -16.20 3.18
N LEU A 289 2.20 -16.06 1.86
CA LEU A 289 1.08 -15.34 1.27
C LEU A 289 -0.27 -16.01 1.64
N PRO A 290 -1.33 -15.23 1.86
CA PRO A 290 -2.63 -15.76 2.28
C PRO A 290 -3.27 -16.70 1.25
N GLU A 291 -4.17 -17.55 1.74
CA GLU A 291 -5.02 -18.41 0.90
C GLU A 291 -5.95 -17.56 0.03
N GLN A 292 -6.22 -18.04 -1.19
CA GLN A 292 -6.93 -17.26 -2.19
C GLN A 292 -8.36 -16.87 -1.77
N SER A 293 -9.05 -17.71 -1.00
CA SER A 293 -10.38 -17.41 -0.46
C SER A 293 -10.36 -16.16 0.42
N LYS A 294 -9.42 -16.10 1.36
CA LYS A 294 -9.20 -14.98 2.29
C LYS A 294 -8.83 -13.69 1.55
N VAL A 295 -8.05 -13.79 0.48
CA VAL A 295 -7.69 -12.66 -0.38
C VAL A 295 -8.93 -12.01 -0.98
N TRP A 296 -9.84 -12.82 -1.48
CA TRP A 296 -11.10 -12.34 -2.02
C TRP A 296 -12.03 -11.79 -0.94
N ASP A 297 -12.00 -12.32 0.29
CA ASP A 297 -12.72 -11.74 1.43
C ASP A 297 -12.12 -10.37 1.84
N THR A 298 -10.79 -10.24 1.81
CA THR A 298 -10.10 -8.98 2.06
C THR A 298 -10.46 -7.93 1.01
N LEU A 299 -10.45 -8.32 -0.27
CA LEU A 299 -10.84 -7.42 -1.36
C LEU A 299 -12.33 -7.04 -1.29
N ALA A 300 -13.21 -7.95 -0.92
CA ALA A 300 -14.62 -7.63 -0.69
C ALA A 300 -14.79 -6.62 0.45
N GLY A 301 -14.10 -6.82 1.58
CA GLY A 301 -14.13 -5.89 2.72
C GLY A 301 -13.54 -4.50 2.38
N LEU A 302 -12.53 -4.44 1.50
CA LEU A 302 -12.04 -3.19 0.94
C LEU A 302 -13.14 -2.46 0.15
N LEU A 303 -13.84 -3.16 -0.76
CA LEU A 303 -14.93 -2.58 -1.55
C LEU A 303 -16.09 -2.10 -0.68
N ASP A 304 -16.49 -2.89 0.33
CA ASP A 304 -17.54 -2.51 1.29
C ASP A 304 -17.16 -1.25 2.07
N SER A 305 -15.88 -1.12 2.43
CA SER A 305 -15.38 0.05 3.15
C SER A 305 -15.38 1.31 2.29
N LEU A 306 -14.99 1.19 1.01
CA LEU A 306 -15.01 2.31 0.07
C LEU A 306 -16.45 2.71 -0.31
N GLU A 307 -17.39 1.77 -0.36
CA GLU A 307 -18.80 2.09 -0.53
C GLU A 307 -19.33 2.89 0.66
N GLN A 308 -19.05 2.43 1.89
CA GLN A 308 -19.41 3.18 3.09
C GLN A 308 -18.81 4.59 3.10
N LEU A 309 -17.56 4.75 2.65
CA LEU A 309 -16.94 6.07 2.50
C LEU A 309 -17.72 6.95 1.51
N SER A 310 -18.11 6.41 0.36
CA SER A 310 -18.89 7.14 -0.66
C SER A 310 -20.29 7.54 -0.19
N LEU A 311 -20.87 6.81 0.76
CA LEU A 311 -22.15 7.18 1.38
C LEU A 311 -21.95 8.27 2.43
N LEU A 312 -20.93 8.15 3.29
CA LEU A 312 -20.67 9.12 4.35
C LEU A 312 -20.26 10.49 3.83
N ILE A 313 -19.55 10.58 2.71
CA ILE A 313 -19.13 11.86 2.13
C ILE A 313 -20.31 12.73 1.66
N GLU A 314 -21.45 12.10 1.39
CA GLU A 314 -22.68 12.83 1.07
C GLU A 314 -23.40 13.38 2.30
N ILE A 315 -22.99 12.97 3.50
CA ILE A 315 -23.57 13.43 4.76
C ILE A 315 -22.67 14.52 5.36
N PRO A 316 -23.09 15.81 5.30
CA PRO A 316 -22.27 16.94 5.76
C PRO A 316 -22.26 17.13 7.29
N ASP A 317 -22.73 16.14 8.04
CA ASP A 317 -22.86 16.19 9.50
C ASP A 317 -21.78 15.34 10.18
N LEU A 318 -20.86 16.01 10.88
CA LEU A 318 -19.78 15.35 11.63
C LEU A 318 -20.31 14.43 12.76
N SER A 319 -21.52 14.67 13.28
CA SER A 319 -22.09 13.81 14.33
C SER A 319 -22.38 12.41 13.78
N THR A 320 -22.85 12.32 12.54
CA THR A 320 -23.03 11.05 11.83
C THR A 320 -21.71 10.31 11.66
N TRP A 321 -20.63 11.02 11.30
CA TRP A 321 -19.29 10.43 11.21
C TRP A 321 -18.76 9.94 12.57
N ASP A 322 -19.02 10.67 13.66
CA ASP A 322 -18.67 10.27 15.03
C ASP A 322 -19.42 8.98 15.44
N VAL A 323 -20.73 8.89 15.13
CA VAL A 323 -21.55 7.71 15.41
C VAL A 323 -21.08 6.51 14.60
N VAL A 324 -20.88 6.65 13.29
CA VAL A 324 -20.42 5.54 12.44
C VAL A 324 -19.01 5.08 12.82
N GLY A 325 -18.10 6.03 13.09
CA GLY A 325 -16.76 5.72 13.60
C GLY A 325 -16.81 4.95 14.92
N THR A 326 -17.65 5.41 15.85
CA THR A 326 -17.87 4.74 17.14
C THR A 326 -18.41 3.32 16.95
N LEU A 327 -19.43 3.13 16.10
CA LEU A 327 -20.00 1.81 15.82
C LEU A 327 -18.96 0.85 15.23
N ARG A 328 -18.11 1.32 14.30
CA ARG A 328 -17.01 0.50 13.74
C ARG A 328 -16.02 0.01 14.80
N ILE A 329 -15.77 0.81 15.83
CA ILE A 329 -14.88 0.41 16.94
C ILE A 329 -15.53 -0.67 17.81
N TRP A 330 -16.81 -0.51 18.14
CA TRP A 330 -17.54 -1.45 18.99
C TRP A 330 -17.95 -2.73 18.27
N GLN A 331 -18.12 -2.66 16.95
CA GLN A 331 -18.49 -3.77 16.07
C GLN A 331 -17.53 -3.85 14.89
N PRO A 332 -16.27 -4.25 15.13
CA PRO A 332 -15.29 -4.38 14.06
C PRO A 332 -15.74 -5.46 13.08
N GLN A 333 -15.87 -5.08 11.82
CA GLN A 333 -16.13 -6.03 10.74
C GLN A 333 -14.80 -6.61 10.23
N PRO A 334 -14.73 -7.93 9.98
CA PRO A 334 -13.54 -8.53 9.41
C PRO A 334 -13.22 -7.87 8.05
N ASN A 335 -11.94 -7.76 7.70
CA ASN A 335 -11.48 -7.24 6.41
C ASN A 335 -11.81 -5.77 6.10
N GLN A 336 -12.26 -4.98 7.09
CA GLN A 336 -12.60 -3.55 6.91
C GLN A 336 -11.66 -2.59 7.65
N SER A 337 -10.51 -3.08 8.13
CA SER A 337 -9.56 -2.33 8.97
C SER A 337 -8.21 -2.01 8.27
N LEU A 338 -8.12 -2.24 6.96
CA LEU A 338 -6.92 -1.99 6.17
C LEU A 338 -6.42 -0.55 6.36
N ALA A 339 -5.09 -0.38 6.45
CA ALA A 339 -4.48 0.94 6.64
C ALA A 339 -4.88 1.92 5.54
N TYR A 340 -4.97 1.45 4.30
CA TYR A 340 -5.41 2.23 3.14
C TYR A 340 -6.82 2.80 3.33
N VAL A 341 -7.77 1.98 3.77
CA VAL A 341 -9.14 2.42 4.08
C VAL A 341 -9.12 3.45 5.19
N ARG A 342 -8.41 3.18 6.29
CA ARG A 342 -8.30 4.11 7.41
C ARG A 342 -7.73 5.47 6.99
N SER A 343 -6.71 5.48 6.14
CA SER A 343 -6.18 6.71 5.55
C SER A 343 -7.24 7.41 4.71
N ALA A 344 -7.92 6.69 3.82
CA ALA A 344 -8.94 7.24 2.93
C ALA A 344 -10.08 7.95 3.69
N PHE A 345 -10.60 7.33 4.75
CA PHE A 345 -11.61 7.97 5.60
C PHE A 345 -11.08 9.23 6.28
N GLN A 346 -9.83 9.22 6.77
CA GLN A 346 -9.23 10.41 7.37
C GLN A 346 -8.99 11.54 6.36
N SER A 347 -8.50 11.23 5.16
CA SER A 347 -8.37 12.18 4.04
C SER A 347 -9.73 12.79 3.66
N ALA A 348 -10.79 11.99 3.67
CA ALA A 348 -12.13 12.47 3.39
C ALA A 348 -12.66 13.41 4.49
N ILE A 349 -12.35 13.13 5.77
CA ILE A 349 -12.74 13.99 6.90
C ILE A 349 -12.01 15.32 6.86
N TYR A 350 -10.70 15.30 6.64
CA TYR A 350 -9.88 16.51 6.66
C TYR A 350 -8.62 16.37 5.82
N GLU A 351 -8.50 17.22 4.81
CA GLU A 351 -7.29 17.31 3.99
C GLU A 351 -7.12 18.75 3.50
N ASN A 352 -5.90 19.27 3.50
CA ASN A 352 -5.57 20.62 3.00
C ASN A 352 -6.46 21.74 3.58
N ARG A 353 -6.81 21.64 4.89
CA ARG A 353 -7.70 22.58 5.62
C ARG A 353 -9.16 22.60 5.14
N ILE A 354 -9.57 21.57 4.40
CA ILE A 354 -10.95 21.37 3.96
C ILE A 354 -11.53 20.19 4.75
N ILE A 355 -12.67 20.43 5.40
CA ILE A 355 -13.44 19.45 6.15
C ILE A 355 -14.48 18.83 5.22
N LEU A 356 -14.57 17.49 5.21
CA LEU A 356 -15.52 16.71 4.39
C LEU A 356 -15.46 17.05 2.89
N ASN A 357 -14.31 17.52 2.40
CA ASN A 357 -14.12 18.01 1.03
C ASN A 357 -15.07 19.14 0.58
N LYS A 358 -15.83 19.74 1.51
CA LYS A 358 -16.90 20.71 1.22
C LYS A 358 -16.71 22.03 1.98
N TYR A 359 -16.19 21.99 3.20
CA TYR A 359 -16.15 23.14 4.09
C TYR A 359 -14.72 23.60 4.36
N VAL A 360 -14.40 24.83 3.97
CA VAL A 360 -13.18 25.50 4.47
C VAL A 360 -13.39 25.77 5.96
N GLN A 361 -12.34 25.63 6.78
CA GLN A 361 -12.33 25.99 8.20
C GLN A 361 -12.67 27.49 8.37
N LYS A 362 -13.97 27.84 8.36
CA LYS A 362 -14.51 29.21 8.53
C LYS A 362 -15.78 29.18 9.37
N HIS A 363 -15.69 29.87 10.52
CA HIS A 363 -16.76 30.49 11.31
C HIS A 363 -18.07 29.71 11.42
N ALA A 364 -18.00 28.54 12.04
CA ALA A 364 -19.17 27.98 12.70
C ALA A 364 -18.91 28.08 14.20
N VAL A 365 -19.26 29.21 14.83
CA VAL A 365 -19.75 29.33 16.22
C VAL A 365 -19.79 30.82 16.63
N ILE A 366 -21.04 31.31 16.77
CA ILE A 366 -21.47 32.46 17.59
C ILE A 366 -21.33 33.87 16.97
N SER A 367 -22.40 34.28 16.25
CA SER A 367 -22.67 35.69 15.90
C SER A 367 -23.45 36.46 16.98
N SER A 368 -23.90 35.81 18.07
CA SER A 368 -24.80 36.41 19.07
C SER A 368 -24.15 36.85 20.39
N SER A 369 -22.88 36.50 20.65
CA SER A 369 -22.22 36.79 21.95
C SER A 369 -21.32 38.03 21.98
N GLN A 370 -21.02 38.66 20.84
CA GLN A 370 -20.19 39.87 20.81
C GLN A 370 -20.83 41.07 21.52
N THR A 371 -22.15 41.15 21.55
CA THR A 371 -22.89 42.28 22.15
C THR A 371 -23.05 42.18 23.67
N ARG A 372 -22.66 41.06 24.29
CA ARG A 372 -22.90 40.76 25.72
C ARG A 372 -21.63 40.58 26.54
N TRP A 373 -20.48 40.81 25.93
CA TRP A 373 -19.18 40.64 26.57
C TRP A 373 -18.86 41.82 27.49
N VAL A 374 -18.50 41.53 28.74
CA VAL A 374 -18.17 42.55 29.77
C VAL A 374 -16.69 42.47 30.21
N GLY A 375 -15.89 41.61 29.58
CA GLY A 375 -14.46 41.47 29.90
C GLY A 375 -13.60 42.63 29.38
N THR A 376 -12.44 42.82 30.01
CA THR A 376 -11.48 43.90 29.67
C THR A 376 -10.75 43.69 28.33
N ASP A 377 -10.52 42.44 27.95
CA ASP A 377 -9.90 42.06 26.66
C ASP A 377 -10.95 41.71 25.61
N SER A 378 -10.57 41.65 24.33
CA SER A 378 -11.50 41.20 23.27
C SER A 378 -11.88 39.72 23.45
N LEU A 379 -13.18 39.39 23.34
CA LEU A 379 -13.68 38.02 23.39
C LEU A 379 -12.91 37.09 22.41
N PRO A 380 -12.26 36.00 22.88
CA PRO A 380 -11.38 35.16 22.08
C PRO A 380 -12.14 34.17 21.17
N LEU A 381 -13.19 34.62 20.48
CA LEU A 381 -14.04 33.79 19.62
C LEU A 381 -13.26 33.00 18.59
N ARG A 382 -12.33 33.66 17.89
CA ARG A 382 -11.52 33.00 16.85
C ARG A 382 -10.67 31.85 17.40
N GLN A 383 -10.14 32.01 18.61
CA GLN A 383 -9.38 30.96 19.27
C GLN A 383 -10.28 29.81 19.68
N ILE A 384 -11.45 30.09 20.25
CA ILE A 384 -12.45 29.09 20.64
C ILE A 384 -12.93 28.30 19.42
N GLU A 385 -13.36 28.99 18.36
CA GLU A 385 -13.83 28.36 17.12
C GLU A 385 -12.77 27.46 16.50
N ARG A 386 -11.52 27.94 16.41
CA ARG A 386 -10.40 27.15 15.89
C ARG A 386 -10.17 25.90 16.73
N THR A 387 -10.10 26.06 18.05
CA THR A 387 -9.84 24.97 19.00
C THR A 387 -10.97 23.94 18.97
N ILE A 388 -12.24 24.36 18.96
CA ILE A 388 -13.41 23.47 18.82
C ILE A 388 -13.31 22.69 17.51
N THR A 389 -13.01 23.38 16.40
CA THR A 389 -12.94 22.74 15.09
C THR A 389 -11.83 21.69 15.04
N GLU A 390 -10.63 22.03 15.52
CA GLU A 390 -9.49 21.11 15.57
C GLU A 390 -9.79 19.89 16.47
N LEU A 391 -10.40 20.11 17.63
CA LEU A 391 -10.78 19.05 18.56
C LEU A 391 -11.87 18.13 18.01
N LEU A 392 -12.91 18.67 17.38
CA LEU A 392 -13.99 17.89 16.78
C LEU A 392 -13.49 17.09 15.57
N VAL A 393 -12.76 17.72 14.65
CA VAL A 393 -12.16 17.05 13.50
C VAL A 393 -11.20 15.96 13.96
N GLY A 394 -10.32 16.27 14.92
CA GLY A 394 -9.37 15.31 15.46
C GLY A 394 -10.06 14.14 16.18
N ARG A 395 -11.13 14.40 16.94
CA ARG A 395 -11.96 13.36 17.56
C ARG A 395 -12.56 12.43 16.51
N VAL A 396 -13.22 12.97 15.49
CA VAL A 396 -13.84 12.16 14.43
C VAL A 396 -12.78 11.35 13.70
N ARG A 397 -11.66 11.97 13.28
CA ARG A 397 -10.53 11.25 12.66
C ARG A 397 -9.98 10.12 13.52
N SER A 398 -9.96 10.31 14.84
CA SER A 398 -9.39 9.32 15.75
C SER A 398 -10.08 7.96 15.72
N HIS A 399 -11.34 7.89 15.23
CA HIS A 399 -12.04 6.63 15.05
C HIS A 399 -11.44 5.73 13.96
N TRP A 400 -10.65 6.31 13.05
CA TRP A 400 -9.96 5.60 11.99
C TRP A 400 -8.46 5.40 12.25
N TYR A 401 -7.98 5.65 13.48
CA TYR A 401 -6.67 5.14 13.90
C TYR A 401 -6.73 3.65 14.23
N ASN A 402 -5.58 2.98 14.22
CA ASN A 402 -5.46 1.69 14.87
C ASN A 402 -5.75 1.82 16.39
N PRO A 403 -6.14 0.74 17.10
CA PRO A 403 -6.60 0.86 18.48
C PRO A 403 -5.56 1.47 19.45
N PRO A 404 -4.27 1.10 19.42
CA PRO A 404 -3.23 1.76 20.22
C PRO A 404 -3.08 3.27 19.94
N ARG A 405 -3.05 3.67 18.67
CA ARG A 405 -2.90 5.07 18.25
C ARG A 405 -4.12 5.91 18.62
N ARG A 406 -5.32 5.34 18.49
CA ARG A 406 -6.56 5.96 18.98
C ARG A 406 -6.47 6.25 20.48
N ARG A 407 -6.11 5.24 21.29
CA ARG A 407 -5.97 5.43 22.75
C ARG A 407 -4.96 6.54 23.07
N ARG A 408 -3.79 6.54 22.42
CA ARG A 408 -2.76 7.57 22.60
C ARG A 408 -3.27 8.96 22.23
N TYR A 409 -4.01 9.08 21.13
CA TYR A 409 -4.63 10.34 20.72
C TYR A 409 -5.67 10.82 21.76
N CYS A 410 -6.58 9.95 22.20
CA CYS A 410 -7.58 10.30 23.20
C CYS A 410 -6.92 10.78 24.50
N MET A 411 -5.87 10.10 24.96
CA MET A 411 -5.13 10.52 26.15
C MET A 411 -4.49 11.91 26.00
N LYS A 412 -3.87 12.21 24.85
CA LYS A 412 -3.24 13.52 24.60
C LYS A 412 -4.26 14.64 24.49
N SER A 413 -5.35 14.42 23.73
CA SER A 413 -6.37 15.43 23.49
C SER A 413 -7.19 15.81 24.72
N LEU A 414 -7.18 15.02 25.81
CA LEU A 414 -7.85 15.38 27.07
C LEU A 414 -7.38 16.73 27.63
N PHE A 415 -6.10 17.05 27.49
CA PHE A 415 -5.56 18.33 27.94
C PHE A 415 -6.17 19.50 27.14
N ASP A 416 -6.22 19.36 25.81
CA ASP A 416 -6.76 20.37 24.91
C ASP A 416 -8.28 20.55 25.13
N TRP A 417 -9.02 19.46 25.37
CA TRP A 417 -10.43 19.51 25.77
C TRP A 417 -10.62 20.25 27.11
N HIS A 418 -9.74 20.02 28.09
CA HIS A 418 -9.78 20.72 29.38
C HIS A 418 -9.45 22.20 29.24
N GLN A 419 -8.48 22.56 28.40
CA GLN A 419 -8.15 23.94 28.10
C GLN A 419 -9.32 24.67 27.43
N LEU A 420 -9.99 24.03 26.45
CA LEU A 420 -11.20 24.58 25.85
C LEU A 420 -12.31 24.77 26.89
N TYR A 421 -12.54 23.80 27.77
CA TYR A 421 -13.51 23.91 28.86
C TYR A 421 -13.21 25.10 29.80
N ALA A 422 -11.94 25.30 30.16
CA ALA A 422 -11.53 26.42 30.98
C ALA A 422 -11.81 27.77 30.30
N ILE A 423 -11.49 27.90 29.00
CA ILE A 423 -11.77 29.10 28.21
C ILE A 423 -13.28 29.37 28.14
N LEU A 424 -14.09 28.35 27.85
CA LEU A 424 -15.55 28.50 27.79
C LEU A 424 -16.16 28.88 29.13
N THR A 425 -15.64 28.35 30.23
CA THR A 425 -16.07 28.68 31.59
C THR A 425 -15.71 30.12 31.95
N ASP A 426 -14.53 30.59 31.56
CA ASP A 426 -14.13 31.98 31.73
C ASP A 426 -15.02 32.93 30.91
N VAL A 427 -15.31 32.56 29.66
CA VAL A 427 -16.25 33.33 28.83
C VAL A 427 -17.63 33.41 29.47
N GLN A 428 -18.14 32.30 30.01
CA GLN A 428 -19.44 32.25 30.69
C GLN A 428 -19.49 33.22 31.89
N LYS A 429 -18.40 33.36 32.65
CA LYS A 429 -18.34 34.27 33.81
C LYS A 429 -18.41 35.75 33.41
N HIS A 430 -17.93 36.09 32.21
CA HIS A 430 -17.85 37.46 31.69
C HIS A 430 -18.99 37.83 30.72
N LEU A 431 -19.92 36.91 30.46
CA LEU A 431 -21.17 37.20 29.75
C LEU A 431 -22.17 37.79 30.74
N GLY A 432 -22.67 38.99 30.47
CA GLY A 432 -23.60 39.69 31.36
C GLY A 432 -24.85 38.86 31.68
N SER A 433 -25.24 38.82 32.96
CA SER A 433 -26.45 38.16 33.45
C SER A 433 -27.72 38.83 32.89
N PHE A 434 -28.75 38.02 32.57
CA PHE A 434 -30.06 38.50 32.14
C PHE A 434 -30.63 39.53 33.15
N CYS A 435 -30.92 40.74 32.67
CA CYS A 435 -31.95 41.62 33.22
C CYS A 435 -33.14 41.64 32.27
#